data_AF-A0A2M9P976-F1
#
_entry.id   AF-A0A2M9P976-F1
#
_cell.length_a   1.000
_cell.length_b   1.000
_cell.length_c   1.000
_cell.angle_alpha   90.00
_cell.angle_beta   90.00
_cell.angle_gamma   90.00
#
_symmetry.space_group_name_H-M   'P 1'
#
loop_
_entity.id
_entity.type
_entity.pdbx_description
1 polymer ?
#
loop_
_entity_poly.entity_id
_entity_poly.type
_entity_poly.pdbx_seq_one_letter_code
_entity_poly.pdbx_strand_id
1 'polypeptide(L)'
;MSIDEAGIEAEIQSKGLTAPRLTPALIDETITGEDYHVFPGTTLTVCALRLRNGFVVTGESAAASPENFDQAIGRKIARDNARQKIWTLEGYLLRERLSAA
;
A
#
# COMPACT_ATOMS: atom_id res chain seq x y z
N MET A 1 -11.52 6.69 0.72
CA MET A 1 -11.49 7.50 -0.51
C MET A 1 -10.11 7.29 -1.11
N SER A 2 -10.00 6.67 -2.29
CA SER A 2 -8.71 6.50 -2.95
C SER A 2 -8.24 7.88 -3.38
N ILE A 3 -7.09 8.32 -2.87
CA ILE A 3 -6.45 9.54 -3.33
C ILE A 3 -6.01 9.32 -4.78
N ASP A 4 -6.27 10.28 -5.67
CA ASP A 4 -5.74 10.24 -7.03
C ASP A 4 -4.24 10.56 -7.00
N GLU A 5 -3.44 9.52 -6.76
CA GLU A 5 -1.99 9.66 -6.60
C GLU A 5 -1.31 10.21 -7.87
N ALA A 6 -1.86 9.91 -9.05
CA ALA A 6 -1.35 10.41 -10.33
C ALA A 6 -1.67 11.92 -10.51
N GLY A 7 -2.89 12.33 -10.15
CA GLY A 7 -3.28 13.74 -10.15
C GLY A 7 -2.43 14.59 -9.19
N ILE A 8 -2.13 14.07 -7.99
CA ILE A 8 -1.25 14.74 -7.03
C ILE A 8 0.17 14.88 -7.58
N GLU A 9 0.75 13.83 -8.18
CA GLU A 9 2.09 13.94 -8.75
C GLU A 9 2.14 14.98 -9.88
N ALA A 10 1.12 15.03 -10.74
CA ALA A 10 1.03 16.06 -11.78
C ALA A 10 0.97 17.48 -11.18
N GLU A 11 0.23 17.67 -10.09
CA GLU A 11 0.17 18.96 -9.38
C GLU A 11 1.55 19.35 -8.81
N ILE A 12 2.24 18.43 -8.15
CA ILE A 12 3.59 18.66 -7.59
C ILE A 12 4.56 19.10 -8.68
N GLN A 13 4.55 18.43 -9.83
CA GLN A 13 5.38 18.77 -10.98
C GLN A 13 5.05 20.16 -11.55
N SER A 14 3.76 20.48 -11.71
CA SER A 14 3.32 21.79 -12.20
C SER A 14 3.75 22.95 -11.30
N LYS A 15 3.91 22.70 -10.00
CA LYS A 15 4.41 23.66 -9.02
C LYS A 15 5.94 23.77 -8.98
N GLY A 16 6.67 23.00 -9.80
CA GLY A 16 8.13 23.01 -9.85
C GLY A 16 8.80 22.48 -8.58
N LEU A 17 8.09 21.67 -7.79
CA LEU A 17 8.66 21.05 -6.60
C LEU A 17 9.53 19.88 -7.05
N THR A 18 10.86 20.02 -7.00
CA THR A 18 11.82 19.02 -7.55
C THR A 18 12.64 18.28 -6.49
N ALA A 19 12.37 18.53 -5.20
CA ALA A 19 13.04 17.83 -4.12
C ALA A 19 12.78 16.30 -4.19
N PRO A 20 13.73 15.46 -3.70
CA PRO A 20 13.56 14.01 -3.68
C PRO A 20 12.26 13.59 -3.01
N ARG A 21 11.49 12.73 -3.67
CA ARG A 21 10.20 12.22 -3.19
C ARG A 21 9.95 10.80 -3.67
N LEU A 22 8.95 10.16 -3.07
CA LEU A 22 8.41 8.89 -3.51
C LEU A 22 7.28 9.13 -4.51
N THR A 23 7.08 8.18 -5.41
CA THR A 23 5.99 8.17 -6.39
C THR A 23 5.19 6.88 -6.25
N PRO A 24 3.94 6.83 -6.74
CA PRO A 24 3.15 5.61 -6.77
C PRO A 24 3.87 4.43 -7.40
N ALA A 25 4.56 4.67 -8.52
CA ALA A 25 5.35 3.66 -9.21
C ALA A 25 6.46 3.10 -8.33
N LEU A 26 7.19 3.96 -7.59
CA LEU A 26 8.22 3.51 -6.65
C LEU A 26 7.65 2.64 -5.54
N ILE A 27 6.46 2.96 -5.04
CA ILE A 27 5.77 2.15 -4.03
C ILE A 27 5.38 0.78 -4.61
N ASP A 28 4.79 0.75 -5.81
CA ASP A 28 4.39 -0.49 -6.47
C ASP A 28 5.60 -1.38 -6.81
N GLU A 29 6.70 -0.80 -7.27
CA GLU A 29 7.96 -1.50 -7.55
C GLU A 29 8.60 -2.15 -6.31
N THR A 30 8.24 -1.73 -5.10
CA THR A 30 8.70 -2.41 -3.88
C THR A 30 8.08 -3.79 -3.72
N ILE A 31 6.89 -4.03 -4.28
CA ILE A 31 6.10 -5.26 -4.08
C ILE A 31 6.57 -6.32 -5.08
N THR A 32 7.00 -7.47 -4.56
CA THR A 32 7.51 -8.60 -5.37
C THR A 32 6.58 -9.81 -5.38
N GLY A 33 5.59 -9.83 -4.48
CA GLY A 33 4.56 -10.86 -4.48
C GLY A 33 3.51 -10.58 -3.42
N GLU A 34 2.38 -11.26 -3.55
CA GLU A 34 1.25 -11.13 -2.65
C GLU A 34 0.63 -12.49 -2.36
N ASP A 35 0.23 -12.70 -1.10
CA ASP A 35 -0.55 -13.86 -0.67
C ASP A 35 -1.78 -13.38 0.10
N TYR A 36 -2.85 -14.19 0.07
CA TYR A 36 -4.10 -13.86 0.74
C TYR A 36 -4.58 -15.02 1.60
N HIS A 37 -5.19 -14.69 2.73
CA HIS A 37 -5.88 -15.66 3.58
C HIS A 37 -7.25 -15.13 3.98
N VAL A 38 -8.27 -15.99 3.83
CA VAL A 38 -9.60 -15.75 4.37
C VAL A 38 -9.82 -16.77 5.48
N PHE A 39 -10.11 -16.30 6.69
CA PHE A 39 -10.28 -17.18 7.84
C PHE A 39 -11.64 -17.87 7.75
N PRO A 40 -11.69 -19.22 7.82
CA PRO A 40 -12.95 -19.97 7.70
C PRO A 40 -14.02 -19.50 8.69
N GLY A 41 -15.26 -19.34 8.21
CA GLY A 41 -16.38 -18.88 9.03
C GLY A 41 -16.35 -17.40 9.41
N THR A 42 -15.48 -16.61 8.79
CA THR A 42 -15.37 -15.15 9.03
C THR A 42 -15.50 -14.35 7.73
N THR A 43 -15.55 -13.04 7.86
CA THR A 43 -15.45 -12.07 6.76
C THR A 43 -14.05 -11.45 6.63
N LEU A 44 -13.07 -11.95 7.40
CA LEU A 44 -11.72 -11.40 7.48
C LEU A 44 -10.87 -11.92 6.32
N THR A 45 -10.37 -10.99 5.51
CA THR A 45 -9.33 -11.22 4.51
C THR A 45 -8.06 -10.50 4.95
N VAL A 46 -6.94 -11.23 4.98
CA VAL A 46 -5.60 -10.66 5.18
C VAL A 46 -4.82 -10.80 3.88
N CYS A 47 -4.16 -9.72 3.48
CA CYS A 47 -3.17 -9.67 2.42
C CYS A 47 -1.78 -9.56 3.04
N ALA A 48 -0.82 -10.35 2.54
CA ALA A 48 0.59 -10.23 2.86
C ALA A 48 1.37 -9.86 1.58
N LEU A 49 1.96 -8.66 1.56
CA LEU A 49 2.81 -8.17 0.48
C LEU A 49 4.27 -8.43 0.84
N ARG A 50 4.97 -9.20 0.00
CA ARG A 50 6.42 -9.40 0.09
C ARG A 50 7.12 -8.26 -0.62
N LEU A 51 7.98 -7.53 0.10
CA LEU A 51 8.76 -6.45 -0.46
C LEU A 51 10.11 -6.95 -0.97
N ARG A 52 10.71 -6.19 -1.90
CA ARG A 52 12.00 -6.51 -2.54
C ARG A 52 13.18 -6.68 -1.58
N ASN A 53 13.10 -6.13 -0.37
CA ASN A 53 14.09 -6.30 0.69
C ASN A 53 13.82 -7.52 1.60
N GLY A 54 12.80 -8.33 1.29
CA GLY A 54 12.37 -9.48 2.08
C GLY A 54 11.43 -9.15 3.25
N PHE A 55 11.12 -7.88 3.51
CA PHE A 55 10.14 -7.50 4.53
C PHE A 55 8.71 -7.84 4.06
N VAL A 56 7.82 -8.18 5.00
CA VAL A 56 6.41 -8.47 4.71
C VAL A 56 5.53 -7.41 5.33
N VAL A 57 4.69 -6.78 4.51
CA VAL A 57 3.69 -5.82 4.96
C VAL A 57 2.31 -6.47 4.84
N THR A 58 1.55 -6.44 5.93
CA THR A 58 0.18 -6.98 5.93
C THR A 58 -0.86 -5.89 5.86
N GLY A 59 -2.02 -6.23 5.32
CA GLY A 59 -3.22 -5.40 5.34
C GLY A 59 -4.45 -6.28 5.43
N GLU A 60 -5.55 -5.70 5.88
CA GLU A 60 -6.73 -6.45 6.25
C GLU A 60 -8.01 -5.79 5.77
N SER A 61 -9.03 -6.61 5.51
CA SER A 61 -10.41 -6.18 5.33
C SER A 61 -11.31 -7.10 6.14
N ALA A 62 -12.28 -6.54 6.86
CA ALA A 62 -13.29 -7.32 7.56
C ALA A 62 -14.66 -6.70 7.28
N ALA A 63 -15.50 -7.38 6.50
CA ALA A 63 -16.86 -6.92 6.27
C ALA A 63 -17.68 -7.04 7.56
N ALA A 64 -18.49 -6.02 7.87
CA ALA A 64 -19.26 -6.00 9.11
C ALA A 64 -20.33 -7.10 9.18
N SER A 65 -20.80 -7.59 8.03
CA SER A 65 -21.79 -8.67 7.97
C SER A 65 -21.42 -9.71 6.88
N PRO A 66 -21.70 -11.01 7.10
CA PRO A 66 -21.45 -12.06 6.11
C PRO A 66 -22.21 -11.86 4.80
N GLU A 67 -23.41 -11.26 4.85
CA GLU A 67 -24.25 -11.02 3.67
C GLU A 67 -23.62 -10.02 2.70
N ASN A 68 -22.77 -9.13 3.22
CA ASN A 68 -22.03 -8.14 2.43
C ASN A 68 -20.59 -8.58 2.16
N PHE A 69 -20.21 -9.81 2.50
CA PHE A 69 -18.87 -10.32 2.24
C PHE A 69 -18.70 -10.71 0.78
N ASP A 70 -17.80 -10.01 0.10
CA ASP A 70 -17.31 -10.35 -1.22
C ASP A 70 -15.79 -10.53 -1.17
N GLN A 71 -15.31 -11.70 -1.59
CA GLN A 71 -13.90 -12.05 -1.49
C GLN A 71 -13.01 -11.18 -2.39
N ALA A 72 -13.49 -10.77 -3.57
CA ALA A 72 -12.70 -9.95 -4.49
C ALA A 72 -12.57 -8.52 -3.95
N ILE A 73 -13.65 -7.96 -3.41
CA ILE A 73 -13.64 -6.66 -2.74
C ILE A 73 -12.75 -6.70 -1.50
N GLY A 74 -12.87 -7.76 -0.68
CA GLY A 74 -12.04 -7.93 0.51
C GLY A 74 -10.54 -8.00 0.17
N ARG A 75 -10.16 -8.78 -0.86
CA ARG A 75 -8.77 -8.82 -1.34
C ARG A 75 -8.27 -7.45 -1.79
N LYS A 76 -9.08 -6.71 -2.56
CA LYS A 76 -8.71 -5.37 -3.02
C LYS A 76 -8.46 -4.43 -1.84
N ILE A 77 -9.37 -4.39 -0.86
CA ILE A 77 -9.24 -3.53 0.32
C ILE A 77 -8.03 -3.94 1.17
N ALA A 78 -7.85 -5.25 1.43
CA ALA A 78 -6.74 -5.75 2.21
C ALA A 78 -5.39 -5.43 1.55
N ARG A 79 -5.30 -5.57 0.21
CA ARG A 79 -4.12 -5.20 -0.57
C ARG A 79 -3.85 -3.70 -0.52
N ASP A 80 -4.87 -2.88 -0.73
CA ASP A 80 -4.74 -1.41 -0.68
C ASP A 80 -4.28 -0.96 0.72
N ASN A 81 -4.83 -1.54 1.78
CA ASN A 81 -4.41 -1.27 3.16
C ASN A 81 -2.95 -1.68 3.42
N ALA A 82 -2.49 -2.81 2.85
CA ALA A 82 -1.09 -3.21 2.93
C ALA A 82 -0.19 -2.24 2.16
N ARG A 83 -0.56 -1.90 0.92
CA ARG A 83 0.20 -0.97 0.06
C ARG A 83 0.35 0.40 0.70
N GLN A 84 -0.70 0.92 1.35
CA GLN A 84 -0.64 2.22 2.02
C GLN A 84 0.41 2.28 3.14
N LYS A 85 0.65 1.17 3.85
CA LYS A 85 1.70 1.11 4.89
C LYS A 85 3.11 1.25 4.30
N ILE A 86 3.31 0.87 3.03
CA ILE A 86 4.61 0.98 2.34
C ILE A 86 5.04 2.44 2.19
N TRP A 87 4.10 3.37 1.94
CA TRP A 87 4.40 4.80 1.87
C TRP A 87 5.12 5.32 3.12
N THR A 88 4.65 4.90 4.31
CA THR A 88 5.30 5.29 5.58
C THR A 88 6.70 4.69 5.70
N LEU A 89 6.89 3.43 5.29
CA LEU A 89 8.18 2.75 5.37
C LEU A 89 9.21 3.34 4.42
N GLU A 90 8.87 3.48 3.14
CA GLU A 90 9.74 4.11 2.15
C GLU A 90 9.96 5.59 2.47
N GLY A 91 8.97 6.27 3.07
CA GLY A 91 9.09 7.66 3.51
C GLY A 91 10.13 7.83 4.61
N TYR A 92 10.11 6.93 5.60
CA TYR A 92 11.13 6.86 6.64
C TYR A 92 12.52 6.58 6.05
N LEU A 93 12.65 5.60 5.15
CA LEU A 93 13.92 5.28 4.49
C LEU A 93 14.46 6.44 3.65
N LEU A 94 13.60 7.16 2.93
CA LEU A 94 13.99 8.37 2.22
C LEU A 94 14.48 9.44 3.19
N ARG A 95 13.75 9.68 4.28
CA ARG A 95 14.14 10.67 5.28
C ARG A 95 15.51 10.35 5.89
N GLU A 96 15.75 9.08 6.22
CA GLU A 96 17.02 8.57 6.75
C GLU A 96 18.18 8.88 5.79
N ARG A 97 18.02 8.58 4.50
CA ARG A 97 19.02 8.91 3.46
C ARG A 97 19.27 10.42 3.36
N LEU A 98 18.21 11.23 3.42
CA LEU A 98 18.30 12.68 3.34
C LEU A 98 18.89 13.32 4.62
N SER A 99 18.85 12.65 5.77
CA SER A 99 19.50 13.16 7.00
C SER A 99 20.99 12.83 7.08
N ALA A 100 21.43 11.80 6.34
CA ALA A 100 22.83 11.40 6.27
C ALA A 100 23.62 12.13 5.17
N ALA A 101 22.95 12.96 4.36
CA ALA A 101 23.51 13.70 3.23
C ALA A 101 23.95 15.12 3.61
#